data_AF-A0A2V9KMK4-F1
#
_entry.id   AF-A0A2V9KMK4-F1
#
_cell.length_a   1.000
_cell.length_b   1.000
_cell.length_c   1.000
_cell.angle_alpha   90.00
_cell.angle_beta   90.00
_cell.angle_gamma   90.00
#
_symmetry.space_group_name_H-M   'P 1'
#
loop_
_entity.id
_entity.type
_entity.pdbx_description
1 polymer ?
#
loop_
_entity_poly.entity_id
_entity_poly.type
_entity_poly.pdbx_seq_one_letter_code
_entity_poly.pdbx_strand_id
1 'polypeptide(L)'
;RHLLEGVPKTIAIDDSEIRDALSECVATILNAIRVALERTPPELSADISDRGIVLTGGGALLKNLDKRIREETGLPVSIAEDPLASVCLGTGRMLTDFDLLRRVAIE
;
A
#
# COMPACT_ATOMS: atom_id res chain seq x y z
N ARG A 1 24.02 7.03 -19.81
CA ARG A 1 24.02 6.72 -21.27
C ARG A 1 25.25 5.87 -21.60
N HIS A 2 25.09 4.56 -21.79
CA HIS A 2 26.14 3.62 -22.22
C HIS A 2 25.83 3.06 -23.62
N LEU A 3 25.46 3.93 -24.55
CA LEU A 3 25.02 3.55 -25.90
C LEU A 3 26.15 3.48 -26.93
N LEU A 4 27.39 3.77 -26.53
CA LEU A 4 28.52 3.93 -27.47
C LEU A 4 29.13 2.60 -27.95
N GLU A 5 28.79 1.45 -27.36
CA GLU A 5 29.46 0.18 -27.69
C GLU A 5 28.55 -0.89 -28.30
N GLY A 6 27.22 -0.71 -28.34
CA GLY A 6 26.30 -1.64 -29.02
C GLY A 6 26.26 -3.08 -28.48
N VAL A 7 27.03 -3.40 -27.43
CA VAL A 7 27.07 -4.72 -26.80
C VAL A 7 26.33 -4.73 -25.45
N PRO A 8 25.59 -5.82 -25.13
CA PRO A 8 24.97 -6.00 -23.82
C PRO A 8 26.02 -5.91 -22.70
N LYS A 9 25.73 -5.11 -21.67
CA LYS A 9 26.54 -5.02 -20.46
C LYS A 9 25.71 -5.46 -19.25
N THR A 10 26.33 -6.26 -18.39
CA THR A 10 25.79 -6.58 -17.07
C THR A 10 26.35 -5.56 -16.08
N ILE A 11 25.47 -4.97 -15.29
CA ILE A 11 25.83 -4.08 -14.19
C ILE A 11 25.30 -4.65 -12.88
N ALA A 12 26.10 -4.56 -11.83
CA ALA A 12 25.63 -4.80 -10.46
C ALA A 12 24.97 -3.52 -9.95
N ILE A 13 23.87 -3.67 -9.20
CA ILE A 13 23.11 -2.57 -8.61
C ILE A 13 22.94 -2.89 -7.12
N ASP A 14 23.13 -1.88 -6.28
CA ASP A 14 22.97 -1.98 -4.83
C ASP A 14 21.54 -1.63 -4.37
N ASP A 15 21.16 -2.06 -3.16
CA ASP A 15 19.85 -1.72 -2.59
C ASP A 15 19.64 -0.21 -2.36
N SER A 16 20.71 0.55 -2.17
CA SER A 16 20.68 2.02 -2.08
C SER A 16 20.19 2.66 -3.38
N GLU A 17 20.72 2.24 -4.53
CA GLU A 17 20.30 2.75 -5.84
C GLU A 17 18.83 2.43 -6.13
N ILE A 18 18.36 1.25 -5.73
CA ILE A 18 16.95 0.86 -5.86
C ILE A 18 16.06 1.71 -4.95
N ARG A 19 16.47 1.97 -3.69
CA ARG A 19 15.71 2.85 -2.79
C ARG A 19 15.60 4.27 -3.33
N ASP A 20 16.70 4.80 -3.84
CA ASP A 20 16.73 6.16 -4.40
C ASP A 20 15.81 6.25 -5.62
N ALA A 21 15.85 5.25 -6.51
CA ALA A 21 14.97 5.17 -7.67
C ALA A 21 13.47 5.07 -7.31
N LEU A 22 13.14 4.43 -6.18
CA LEU A 22 11.75 4.27 -5.70
C LEU A 22 11.27 5.43 -4.81
N SER A 23 12.17 6.34 -4.40
CA SER A 23 11.90 7.33 -3.36
C SER A 23 10.70 8.23 -3.66
N GLU A 24 10.57 8.72 -4.90
CA GLU A 24 9.46 9.58 -5.34
C GLU A 24 8.12 8.83 -5.34
N CYS A 25 8.11 7.58 -5.81
CA CYS A 25 6.91 6.74 -5.79
C CYS A 25 6.44 6.46 -4.36
N VAL A 26 7.37 6.14 -3.46
CA VAL A 26 7.07 5.91 -2.04
C VAL A 26 6.59 7.20 -1.38
N ALA A 27 7.22 8.34 -1.66
CA ALA A 27 6.78 9.64 -1.15
C ALA A 27 5.34 9.98 -1.59
N THR A 28 4.98 9.65 -2.83
CA THR A 28 3.62 9.82 -3.35
C THR A 28 2.60 8.99 -2.57
N ILE A 29 2.93 7.74 -2.26
CA ILE A 29 2.08 6.85 -1.44
C ILE A 29 1.91 7.43 -0.02
N LEU A 30 3.00 7.87 0.61
CA LEU A 30 2.97 8.45 1.96
C LEU A 30 2.12 9.73 2.01
N ASN A 31 2.24 10.59 1.00
CA ASN A 31 1.43 11.80 0.92
C ASN A 31 -0.06 11.48 0.76
N ALA A 32 -0.41 10.48 -0.06
CA ALA A 32 -1.80 10.05 -0.19
C ALA A 32 -2.38 9.53 1.13
N ILE A 33 -1.58 8.77 1.91
CA ILE A 33 -1.98 8.30 3.24
C ILE A 33 -2.21 9.49 4.18
N ARG A 34 -1.29 10.45 4.24
CA ARG A 34 -1.42 11.68 5.05
C ARG A 34 -2.71 12.44 4.71
N VAL A 35 -2.95 12.69 3.44
CA VAL A 35 -4.16 13.40 2.97
C VAL A 35 -5.44 12.64 3.34
N ALA A 36 -5.44 11.31 3.27
CA ALA A 36 -6.59 10.51 3.69
C ALA A 36 -6.85 10.63 5.20
N LEU A 37 -5.80 10.59 6.02
CA LEU A 37 -5.91 10.76 7.48
C LEU A 37 -6.39 12.17 7.85
N GLU A 38 -5.89 13.21 7.19
CA GLU A 38 -6.30 14.61 7.42
C GLU A 38 -7.77 14.86 7.09
N ARG A 39 -8.32 14.14 6.12
CA ARG A 39 -9.73 14.24 5.72
C ARG A 39 -10.66 13.34 6.51
N THR A 40 -10.13 12.51 7.40
CA THR A 40 -10.93 11.58 8.18
C THR A 40 -11.68 12.33 9.28
N PRO A 41 -13.01 12.17 9.40
CA PRO A 41 -13.79 12.80 10.46
C PRO A 41 -13.28 12.40 11.86
N PRO A 42 -13.31 13.33 12.84
CA PRO A 42 -12.84 13.06 14.20
C PRO A 42 -13.46 11.83 14.84
N GLU A 43 -14.73 11.53 14.52
CA GLU A 43 -15.45 10.36 15.05
C GLU A 43 -14.78 9.03 14.70
N LEU A 44 -14.02 8.96 13.60
CA LEU A 44 -13.32 7.76 13.13
C LEU A 44 -11.83 7.75 13.50
N SER A 45 -11.27 8.88 13.92
CA SER A 45 -9.83 9.02 14.22
C SER A 45 -9.39 8.20 15.43
N ALA A 46 -10.27 8.02 16.43
CA ALA A 46 -10.00 7.17 17.58
C ALA A 46 -9.86 5.69 17.16
N ASP A 47 -10.79 5.20 16.34
CA ASP A 47 -10.77 3.83 15.82
C ASP A 47 -9.51 3.56 14.97
N ILE A 48 -9.09 4.53 14.15
CA ILE A 48 -7.86 4.41 13.35
C ILE A 48 -6.61 4.43 14.23
N SER A 49 -6.61 5.22 15.31
CA SER A 49 -5.48 5.26 16.24
C SER A 49 -5.29 3.91 16.93
N ASP A 50 -6.39 3.23 17.27
CA ASP A 50 -6.36 1.93 17.94
C ASP A 50 -6.08 0.77 16.97
N ARG A 51 -6.73 0.75 15.81
CA ARG A 51 -6.66 -0.38 14.85
C ARG A 51 -5.56 -0.23 13.80
N GLY A 52 -5.18 1.01 13.51
CA GLY A 52 -4.14 1.33 12.55
C GLY A 52 -4.53 1.14 11.08
N ILE A 53 -3.51 0.92 10.25
CA ILE A 53 -3.61 0.77 8.80
C ILE A 53 -3.34 -0.68 8.41
N VAL A 54 -4.15 -1.22 7.49
CA VAL A 54 -3.92 -2.53 6.88
C VAL A 54 -3.49 -2.34 5.42
N LEU A 55 -2.30 -2.81 5.06
CA LEU A 55 -1.79 -2.80 3.70
C LEU A 55 -2.21 -4.06 2.96
N THR A 56 -2.61 -3.88 1.70
CA THR A 56 -2.99 -4.97 0.81
C THR A 56 -2.52 -4.70 -0.62
N GLY A 57 -2.64 -5.68 -1.51
CA GLY A 57 -2.14 -5.64 -2.88
C GLY A 57 -0.66 -5.98 -2.98
N GLY A 58 -0.16 -6.14 -4.21
CA GLY A 58 1.26 -6.47 -4.44
C GLY A 58 2.24 -5.40 -3.95
N GLY A 59 1.82 -4.13 -3.94
CA GLY A 59 2.64 -3.03 -3.41
C GLY A 59 2.93 -3.15 -1.91
N ALA A 60 2.07 -3.82 -1.14
CA ALA A 60 2.29 -4.06 0.29
C ALA A 60 3.52 -4.95 0.55
N LEU A 61 3.97 -5.73 -0.45
CA LEU A 61 5.14 -6.61 -0.36
C LEU A 61 6.46 -5.88 -0.59
N LEU A 62 6.44 -4.58 -0.88
CA LEU A 62 7.66 -3.78 -0.91
C LEU A 62 8.32 -3.82 0.48
N LYS A 63 9.57 -4.29 0.51
CA LYS A 63 10.29 -4.55 1.76
C LYS A 63 10.29 -3.33 2.67
N ASN A 64 9.77 -3.51 3.89
CA ASN A 64 9.68 -2.50 4.95
C ASN A 64 8.78 -1.28 4.64
N LEU A 65 7.88 -1.36 3.64
CA LEU A 65 6.94 -0.27 3.37
C LEU A 65 5.99 -0.02 4.56
N ASP A 66 5.55 -1.09 5.21
CA ASP A 66 4.78 -1.06 6.47
C ASP A 66 5.48 -0.27 7.57
N LYS A 67 6.78 -0.52 7.77
CA LYS A 67 7.61 0.18 8.75
C LYS A 67 7.74 1.65 8.40
N ARG A 68 7.98 1.96 7.13
CA ARG A 68 8.09 3.35 6.66
C ARG A 68 6.80 4.12 6.88
N ILE A 69 5.65 3.52 6.59
CA ILE A 69 4.34 4.15 6.82
C ILE A 69 4.11 4.35 8.32
N ARG A 70 4.45 3.37 9.17
CA ARG A 70 4.35 3.48 10.62
C ARG A 70 5.20 4.63 11.18
N GLU A 71 6.45 4.76 10.71
CA GLU A 71 7.35 5.84 11.12
C GLU A 71 6.79 7.21 10.71
N GLU A 72 6.22 7.31 9.50
CA GLU A 72 5.69 8.55 8.96
C GLU A 72 4.38 9.00 9.62
N THR A 73 3.51 8.05 9.98
CA THR A 73 2.15 8.31 10.48
C THR A 73 2.02 8.19 11.99
N GLY A 74 2.92 7.48 12.66
CA GLY A 74 2.80 7.11 14.07
C GLY A 74 1.74 6.06 14.37
N LEU A 75 1.05 5.52 13.35
CA LEU A 75 -0.03 4.55 13.51
C LEU A 75 0.48 3.11 13.39
N PRO A 76 -0.16 2.14 14.07
CA PRO A 76 0.08 0.73 13.80
C PRO A 76 -0.15 0.42 12.31
N VAL A 77 0.73 -0.38 11.70
CA VAL A 77 0.58 -0.82 10.32
C VAL A 77 0.76 -2.33 10.26
N SER A 78 -0.14 -3.01 9.58
CA SER A 78 -0.11 -4.45 9.34
C SER A 78 -0.28 -4.75 7.86
N ILE A 79 0.20 -5.91 7.42
CA ILE A 79 -0.03 -6.41 6.06
C ILE A 79 -1.14 -7.46 6.15
N ALA A 80 -2.09 -7.44 5.21
CA ALA A 80 -3.13 -8.45 5.11
C ALA A 80 -2.53 -9.86 5.00
N GLU A 81 -3.25 -10.88 5.47
CA GLU A 81 -2.79 -12.28 5.46
C GLU A 81 -2.48 -12.78 4.04
N ASP A 82 -3.34 -12.47 3.07
CA ASP A 82 -3.11 -12.71 1.64
C ASP A 82 -3.30 -11.41 0.85
N PRO A 83 -2.29 -10.53 0.81
CA PRO A 83 -2.44 -9.21 0.22
C PRO A 83 -2.65 -9.27 -1.30
N LEU A 84 -2.18 -10.33 -1.96
CA LEU A 84 -2.34 -10.50 -3.41
C LEU A 84 -3.77 -10.94 -3.77
N ALA A 85 -4.39 -11.78 -2.95
CA ALA A 85 -5.75 -12.27 -3.20
C ALA A 85 -6.85 -11.44 -2.51
N SER A 86 -6.53 -10.51 -1.59
CA SER A 86 -7.50 -9.74 -0.81
C SER A 86 -8.69 -9.20 -1.61
N VAL A 87 -8.43 -8.66 -2.82
CA VAL A 87 -9.50 -8.12 -3.68
C VAL A 87 -10.44 -9.24 -4.12
N CYS A 88 -9.91 -10.30 -4.74
CA CYS A 88 -10.70 -11.43 -5.22
C CYS A 88 -11.43 -12.16 -4.09
N LEU A 89 -10.78 -12.35 -2.95
CA LEU A 89 -11.38 -12.95 -1.76
C LEU A 89 -12.51 -12.08 -1.20
N GLY A 90 -12.32 -10.77 -1.12
CA GLY A 90 -13.35 -9.82 -0.69
C GLY A 90 -14.57 -9.85 -1.62
N THR A 91 -14.34 -9.82 -2.94
CA THR A 91 -15.40 -9.97 -3.94
C THR A 91 -16.15 -11.29 -3.80
N GLY A 92 -15.43 -12.40 -3.67
CA GLY A 92 -16.05 -13.73 -3.49
C GLY A 92 -16.93 -13.80 -2.24
N ARG A 93 -16.46 -13.25 -1.12
CA ARG A 93 -17.24 -13.17 0.13
C ARG A 93 -18.52 -12.35 -0.03
N MET A 94 -18.42 -11.19 -0.68
CA MET A 94 -19.59 -10.34 -0.96
C MET A 94 -20.63 -11.06 -1.81
N LEU A 95 -20.23 -11.81 -2.84
CA LEU A 95 -21.15 -12.55 -3.71
C LEU A 95 -21.92 -13.66 -2.97
N THR A 96 -21.40 -14.14 -1.85
CA THR A 96 -22.08 -15.14 -1.00
C THR A 96 -22.95 -14.52 0.09
N ASP A 97 -22.86 -13.20 0.29
CA ASP A 97 -23.62 -12.44 1.29
C ASP A 97 -24.58 -11.47 0.57
N PHE A 98 -25.82 -11.92 0.34
CA PHE A 98 -26.81 -11.15 -0.40
C PHE A 98 -27.23 -9.85 0.31
N ASP A 99 -27.15 -9.80 1.64
CA ASP A 99 -27.49 -8.59 2.40
C ASP A 99 -26.40 -7.54 2.25
N LEU A 100 -25.13 -7.96 2.37
CA LEU A 100 -24.00 -7.10 2.07
C LEU A 100 -24.03 -6.64 0.61
N LEU A 101 -24.27 -7.55 -0.33
CA LEU A 101 -24.35 -7.24 -1.76
C LEU A 101 -25.41 -6.16 -2.04
N ARG A 102 -26.61 -6.29 -1.48
CA ARG A 102 -27.67 -5.28 -1.61
C ARG A 102 -27.27 -3.94 -1.01
N ARG A 103 -26.56 -3.95 0.12
CA ARG A 103 -26.13 -2.72 0.80
C ARG A 103 -25.08 -1.92 0.02
N VAL A 104 -24.21 -2.60 -0.73
CA VAL A 104 -23.11 -1.96 -1.48
C VAL A 104 -23.38 -1.80 -2.98
N ALA A 105 -24.45 -2.41 -3.49
CA ALA A 105 -24.88 -2.22 -4.87
C ALA A 105 -25.17 -0.73 -5.13
N ILE A 106 -24.53 -0.19 -6.17
CA ILE A 106 -24.78 1.17 -6.65
C ILE A 106 -25.87 1.07 -7.72
N GLU A 107 -26.90 1.90 -7.64
CA GLU A 107 -27.95 2.03 -8.66
C GLU A 107 -27.42 2.56 -10.01
#